data_AF-B8IM78-F1
#
_entry.id   AF-B8IM78-F1
#
_cell.length_a   1.000
_cell.length_b   1.000
_cell.length_c   1.000
_cell.angle_alpha   90.00
_cell.angle_beta   90.00
_cell.angle_gamma   90.00
#
_symmetry.space_group_name_H-M   'P 1'
#
loop_
_entity.id
_entity.type
_entity.pdbx_description
1 polymer ?
#
loop_
_entity_poly.entity_id
_entity_poly.type
_entity_poly.pdbx_seq_one_letter_code
_entity_poly.pdbx_strand_id
1 'polypeptide(L)'
;MRKLVLSMAAAATLLAFPGAGYAQGVYFGPGGVRIDDGRGYDRDERRHWRMCRHLRDACMHKEEYGEEGMGNCRRYRRMCG
;
A
#
# COMPACT_ATOMS: atom_id res chain seq x y z
N MET A 1 6.28 -37.96 -34.17
CA MET A 1 6.83 -37.58 -32.85
C MET A 1 7.49 -36.20 -32.84
N ARG A 2 8.52 -35.93 -33.66
CA ARG A 2 9.28 -34.65 -33.64
C ARG A 2 8.44 -33.38 -33.92
N LYS A 3 7.43 -33.47 -34.80
CA LYS A 3 6.49 -32.37 -35.10
C LYS A 3 5.53 -32.04 -33.95
N LEU A 4 5.13 -33.05 -33.16
CA LEU A 4 4.27 -32.91 -31.98
C LEU A 4 5.03 -32.29 -30.80
N VAL A 5 6.32 -32.63 -30.67
CA VAL A 5 7.21 -32.03 -29.66
C VAL A 5 7.45 -30.55 -29.94
N LEU A 6 7.64 -30.18 -31.22
CA LEU A 6 7.81 -28.79 -31.63
C LEU A 6 6.55 -27.93 -31.39
N SER A 7 5.35 -28.47 -31.63
CA SER A 7 4.10 -27.74 -31.39
C SER A 7 3.81 -27.56 -29.91
N MET A 8 4.11 -28.55 -29.07
CA MET A 8 3.98 -28.42 -27.61
C MET A 8 4.95 -27.39 -27.02
N ALA A 9 6.18 -27.31 -27.53
CA ALA A 9 7.14 -26.32 -27.09
C ALA A 9 6.68 -24.88 -27.37
N ALA A 10 6.07 -24.63 -28.53
CA ALA A 10 5.53 -23.30 -28.88
C ALA A 10 4.33 -22.92 -27.99
N ALA A 11 3.41 -23.86 -27.72
CA ALA A 11 2.26 -23.60 -26.85
C ALA A 11 2.67 -23.36 -25.39
N ALA A 12 3.71 -24.03 -24.89
CA ALA A 12 4.23 -23.84 -23.55
C ALA A 12 4.80 -22.43 -23.33
N THR A 13 5.38 -21.80 -24.36
CA THR A 13 5.90 -20.41 -24.25
C THR A 13 4.79 -19.36 -24.09
N LEU A 14 3.59 -19.61 -24.62
CA LEU A 14 2.43 -18.72 -24.45
C LEU A 14 1.80 -18.85 -23.06
N LEU A 15 1.86 -20.05 -22.47
CA LEU A 15 1.36 -20.33 -21.11
C LEU A 15 2.36 -19.95 -20.01
N ALA A 16 3.66 -19.98 -20.30
CA ALA A 16 4.73 -19.61 -19.37
C ALA A 16 5.08 -18.11 -19.43
N PHE A 17 4.44 -17.33 -20.29
CA PHE A 17 4.47 -15.88 -20.16
C PHE A 17 3.77 -15.54 -18.85
N PRO A 18 4.45 -14.94 -17.87
CA PRO A 18 3.73 -14.31 -16.78
C PRO A 18 2.96 -13.19 -17.47
N GLY A 19 1.67 -13.43 -17.72
CA GLY A 19 0.72 -12.36 -17.93
C GLY A 19 0.79 -11.54 -16.65
N ALA A 20 1.71 -10.59 -16.62
CA ALA A 20 1.85 -9.63 -15.56
C ALA A 20 0.44 -9.09 -15.36
N GLY A 21 -0.16 -9.39 -14.21
CA GLY A 21 -1.45 -8.85 -13.85
C GLY A 21 -1.29 -7.34 -13.75
N TYR A 22 -1.52 -6.63 -14.84
CA TYR A 22 -1.57 -5.19 -14.87
C TYR A 22 -2.93 -4.80 -14.25
N ALA A 23 -3.03 -4.82 -12.92
CA ALA A 23 -4.11 -4.17 -12.20
C ALA A 23 -3.90 -2.63 -12.17
N GLN A 24 -3.38 -2.05 -13.25
CA GLN A 24 -3.23 -0.61 -13.40
C GLN A 24 -4.60 -0.04 -13.77
N GLY A 25 -5.26 0.59 -12.80
CA GLY A 25 -6.56 1.22 -13.00
C GLY A 25 -6.38 2.68 -13.36
N VAL A 26 -6.80 3.10 -14.56
CA VAL A 26 -6.89 4.52 -14.91
C VAL A 26 -8.34 4.97 -14.72
N TYR A 27 -8.60 5.74 -13.67
CA TYR A 27 -9.91 6.27 -13.36
C TYR A 27 -10.06 7.71 -13.89
N PHE A 28 -11.11 7.95 -14.66
CA PHE A 28 -11.47 9.26 -15.19
C PHE A 28 -12.73 9.77 -14.46
N GLY A 29 -12.65 10.92 -13.80
CA GLY A 29 -13.80 11.51 -13.10
C GLY A 29 -13.76 13.03 -13.01
N PRO A 30 -14.74 13.68 -12.35
CA PRO A 30 -14.86 15.14 -12.24
C PRO A 30 -13.64 15.82 -11.61
N GLY A 31 -12.82 15.07 -10.86
CA GLY A 31 -11.56 15.51 -10.27
C GLY A 31 -10.30 15.24 -11.12
N GLY A 32 -10.45 14.82 -12.38
CA GLY A 32 -9.34 14.53 -13.31
C GLY A 32 -9.00 13.03 -13.45
N VAL A 33 -7.79 12.76 -13.96
CA VAL A 33 -7.29 11.41 -14.23
C VAL A 33 -6.48 10.89 -13.04
N ARG A 34 -6.83 9.69 -12.54
CA ARG A 34 -6.11 9.01 -11.46
C ARG A 34 -5.55 7.70 -11.99
N ILE A 35 -4.25 7.51 -11.85
CA ILE A 35 -3.56 6.27 -12.19
C ILE A 35 -3.31 5.54 -10.87
N ASP A 36 -4.00 4.43 -10.65
CA ASP A 36 -3.74 3.53 -9.53
C ASP A 36 -2.77 2.44 -10.00
N ASP A 37 -1.57 2.44 -9.43
CA ASP A 37 -0.54 1.45 -9.70
C ASP A 37 -0.58 0.27 -8.70
N GLY A 38 -1.64 0.19 -7.88
CA GLY A 38 -1.85 -0.86 -6.89
C GLY A 38 -0.92 -0.75 -5.67
N ARG A 39 -0.05 0.26 -5.61
CA ARG A 39 0.91 0.48 -4.49
C ARG A 39 0.41 1.49 -3.46
N GLY A 40 -0.77 2.06 -3.64
CA GLY A 40 -1.34 3.08 -2.75
C GLY A 40 -1.65 2.55 -1.34
N TYR A 41 -2.27 1.37 -1.26
CA TYR A 41 -2.74 0.79 0.01
C TYR A 41 -1.58 0.52 0.99
N ASP A 42 -0.49 -0.13 0.53
CA ASP A 42 0.70 -0.40 1.34
C ASP A 42 1.40 0.88 1.84
N ARG A 43 1.28 1.97 1.07
CA ARG A 43 1.91 3.25 1.40
C ARG A 43 1.11 3.98 2.48
N ASP A 44 -0.21 3.96 2.37
CA ASP A 44 -1.11 4.60 3.33
C ASP A 44 -1.10 3.89 4.68
N GLU A 45 -1.08 2.55 4.69
CA GLU A 45 -0.98 1.77 5.93
C GLU A 45 0.35 2.04 6.65
N ARG A 46 1.48 2.06 5.92
CA ARG A 46 2.79 2.42 6.50
C ARG A 46 2.81 3.84 7.04
N ARG A 47 2.16 4.78 6.36
CA ARG A 47 2.05 6.18 6.83
C ARG A 47 1.23 6.25 8.11
N HIS A 48 0.10 5.54 8.15
CA HIS A 48 -0.77 5.44 9.32
C HIS A 48 -0.02 4.83 10.51
N TRP A 49 0.70 3.73 10.31
CA TRP A 49 1.51 3.09 11.35
C TRP A 49 2.57 4.02 11.94
N ARG A 50 3.31 4.75 11.08
CA ARG A 50 4.31 5.74 11.53
C ARG A 50 3.68 6.88 12.33
N MET A 51 2.54 7.39 11.88
CA MET A 51 1.78 8.42 12.59
C MET A 51 1.36 7.93 13.98
N CYS A 52 0.78 6.73 14.07
CA CYS A 52 0.35 6.16 15.35
C CYS A 52 1.51 5.90 16.29
N ARG A 53 2.65 5.41 15.77
CA ARG A 53 3.88 5.25 16.54
C ARG A 53 4.35 6.57 17.13
N HIS A 54 4.34 7.66 16.35
CA HIS A 54 4.77 8.98 16.82
C HIS A 54 3.80 9.56 17.86
N LEU A 55 2.50 9.45 17.66
CA LEU A 55 1.51 9.92 18.64
C LEU A 55 1.58 9.15 19.97
N ARG A 56 1.88 7.85 19.91
CA ARG A 56 2.11 7.03 21.10
C ARG A 56 3.36 7.50 21.84
N ASP A 57 4.45 7.73 21.11
CA ASP A 57 5.70 8.23 21.68
C ASP A 57 5.51 9.58 22.39
N ALA A 58 4.87 10.54 21.71
CA ALA A 58 4.57 11.85 22.29
C ALA A 58 3.64 11.76 23.52
N CYS A 59 2.72 10.80 23.54
CA CYS A 59 1.88 10.55 24.71
C CYS A 59 2.68 10.03 25.92
N MET A 60 3.65 9.13 25.68
CA MET A 60 4.45 8.50 26.74
C MET A 60 5.53 9.45 27.29
N HIS A 61 6.14 10.26 26.42
CA HIS A 61 7.24 11.17 26.76
C HIS A 61 6.80 12.64 26.80
N LYS A 62 5.54 12.90 27.16
CA LYS A 62 4.96 14.27 27.18
C LYS A 62 5.80 15.27 28.01
N GLU A 63 6.41 14.80 29.10
CA GLU A 63 7.21 15.63 30.00
C GLU A 63 8.55 16.02 29.37
N GLU A 64 9.15 15.10 28.62
CA GLU A 64 10.39 15.34 27.87
C GLU A 64 10.17 16.34 26.71
N TYR A 65 8.98 16.28 26.10
CA TYR A 65 8.60 17.20 25.02
C TYR A 65 7.98 18.52 25.51
N GLY A 66 7.82 18.71 26.82
CA GLY A 66 7.23 19.91 27.41
C GLY A 66 5.75 20.12 27.04
N GLU A 67 5.02 19.04 26.78
CA GLU A 67 3.61 19.11 26.40
C GLU A 67 2.68 19.15 27.62
N GLU A 68 1.76 20.12 27.64
CA GLU A 68 0.74 20.23 28.66
C GLU A 68 -0.53 19.46 28.31
N GLY A 69 -1.04 18.69 29.29
CA GLY A 69 -2.31 17.97 29.18
C GLY A 69 -2.24 16.66 28.39
N MET A 70 -3.38 16.25 27.81
CA MET A 70 -3.55 14.94 27.13
C MET A 70 -3.73 15.07 25.61
N GLY A 71 -3.22 16.14 24.98
CA GLY A 71 -3.44 16.43 23.56
C GLY A 71 -3.12 15.26 22.64
N ASN A 72 -1.86 14.81 22.66
CA ASN A 72 -1.40 13.69 21.84
C ASN A 72 -1.99 12.34 22.26
N CYS A 73 -2.18 12.11 23.56
CA CYS A 73 -2.87 10.90 24.04
C CYS A 73 -4.32 10.80 23.54
N ARG A 74 -5.08 11.90 23.57
CA ARG A 74 -6.46 11.95 23.04
C ARG A 74 -6.48 11.75 21.53
N ARG A 75 -5.53 12.36 20.82
CA ARG A 75 -5.39 12.21 19.37
C ARG A 75 -5.02 10.79 18.97
N TYR A 76 -4.10 10.14 19.70
CA TYR A 76 -3.75 8.73 19.52
C TYR A 76 -4.99 7.84 19.66
N ARG A 77 -5.75 7.97 20.75
CA ARG A 77 -6.97 7.18 20.97
C ARG A 77 -8.02 7.38 19.88
N ARG A 78 -8.16 8.60 19.34
CA ARG A 78 -9.14 8.89 18.28
C ARG A 78 -8.73 8.32 16.92
N MET A 79 -7.43 8.32 16.62
CA MET A 79 -6.92 8.02 15.28
C MET A 79 -6.39 6.60 15.12
N CYS A 80 -5.99 5.93 16.22
CA CYS A 80 -5.20 4.70 16.22
C CYS A 80 -5.70 3.62 17.19
N GLY A 81 -6.71 3.93 18.02
CA GLY A 81 -7.28 3.06 19.04
C GLY A 81 -8.57 2.41 18.59
#